data_AF-S3UDJ0-F1
#
_entry.id   AF-S3UDJ0-F1
#
_cell.length_a   1.000
_cell.length_b   1.000
_cell.length_c   1.000
_cell.angle_alpha   90.00
_cell.angle_beta   90.00
_cell.angle_gamma   90.00
#
_symmetry.space_group_name_H-M   'P 1'
#
loop_
_entity.id
_entity.type
_entity.pdbx_description
1 polymer ?
#
loop_
_entity_poly.entity_id
_entity_poly.type
_entity_poly.pdbx_seq_one_letter_code
_entity_poly.pdbx_strand_id
1 'polypeptide(L)'
;MLKGLRLKKITSIAIYLSLLTGCTNNPSVDEILKSSSKGAVNIVLLDSAVYRKATTRKLDTVTASLLMSTLDKMAVLKRYEQEIGNGYTIEDTLTLGNVNDFCWINNFLLAHRKELPPNLDDTDTYRWIEAKQKRFKQAIDIKMDNKKMENDCRI
;
A
#
# COMPACT_ATOMS: atom_id res chain seq x y z
N MET A 1 -4.84 -45.36 -57.48
CA MET A 1 -5.10 -43.90 -57.52
C MET A 1 -5.96 -43.54 -56.32
N LEU A 2 -5.36 -43.00 -55.25
CA LEU A 2 -6.06 -42.65 -54.00
C LEU A 2 -6.94 -41.42 -54.21
N LYS A 3 -8.24 -41.50 -53.92
CA LYS A 3 -9.09 -40.33 -53.66
C LYS A 3 -10.21 -40.71 -52.69
N GLY A 4 -10.30 -40.00 -51.57
CA GLY A 4 -11.48 -40.06 -50.71
C GLY A 4 -11.26 -40.01 -49.20
N LEU A 5 -10.15 -39.50 -48.68
CA LEU A 5 -10.01 -39.30 -47.23
C LEU A 5 -10.37 -37.85 -46.83
N ARG A 6 -11.58 -37.70 -46.29
CA ARG A 6 -12.01 -36.77 -45.21
C ARG A 6 -11.60 -35.29 -45.31
N LEU A 7 -12.26 -34.53 -46.18
CA LEU A 7 -12.12 -33.06 -46.24
C LEU A 7 -12.94 -32.29 -45.17
N LYS A 8 -13.91 -32.92 -44.49
CA LYS A 8 -14.81 -32.22 -43.53
C LYS A 8 -14.28 -32.08 -42.09
N LYS A 9 -13.21 -32.77 -41.70
CA LYS A 9 -12.67 -32.70 -40.32
C LYS A 9 -11.50 -31.73 -40.13
N ILE A 10 -10.92 -31.21 -41.21
CA ILE A 10 -9.72 -30.36 -41.15
C ILE A 10 -10.11 -28.88 -40.95
N THR A 11 -11.30 -28.47 -41.39
CA THR A 11 -11.79 -27.09 -41.25
C THR A 11 -12.19 -26.70 -39.82
N SER A 12 -12.55 -27.66 -38.96
CA SER A 12 -12.88 -27.37 -37.55
C SER A 12 -11.66 -27.11 -36.67
N ILE A 13 -10.45 -27.53 -37.08
CA ILE A 13 -9.24 -27.37 -36.25
C ILE A 13 -8.59 -25.99 -36.48
N ALA A 14 -8.74 -25.40 -37.67
CA ALA A 14 -8.14 -24.11 -38.01
C ALA A 14 -8.79 -22.90 -37.28
N ILE A 15 -10.07 -23.02 -36.90
CA ILE A 15 -10.82 -21.95 -36.22
C ILE A 15 -10.49 -21.89 -34.71
N TYR A 16 -9.99 -22.97 -34.12
CA TYR A 16 -9.55 -22.98 -32.71
C TYR A 16 -8.13 -22.42 -32.50
N LEU A 17 -7.28 -22.43 -33.53
CA LEU A 17 -5.92 -21.89 -33.45
C LEU A 17 -5.84 -20.37 -33.65
N SER A 18 -6.88 -19.76 -34.22
CA SER A 18 -6.95 -18.31 -34.46
C SER A 18 -7.46 -17.51 -33.27
N LEU A 19 -7.88 -18.17 -32.19
CA LEU A 19 -8.30 -17.52 -30.92
C LEU A 19 -7.16 -17.39 -29.89
N LEU A 20 -5.95 -17.90 -30.19
CA LEU A 20 -4.80 -17.85 -29.29
C LEU A 20 -3.87 -16.65 -29.51
N THR A 21 -4.20 -15.73 -30.40
CA THR A 21 -3.58 -14.39 -30.40
C THR A 21 -4.25 -13.54 -29.30
N GLY A 22 -4.12 -13.98 -28.06
CA GLY A 22 -4.41 -13.12 -26.92
C GLY A 22 -3.50 -11.91 -27.01
N CYS A 23 -4.06 -10.71 -27.13
CA CYS A 23 -3.29 -9.48 -26.98
C CYS A 23 -2.61 -9.52 -25.61
N THR A 24 -1.30 -9.74 -25.58
CA THR A 24 -0.48 -9.48 -24.40
C THR A 24 -0.42 -7.97 -24.23
N ASN A 25 -1.46 -7.39 -23.62
CA ASN A 25 -1.40 -6.03 -23.11
C ASN A 25 -0.45 -6.05 -21.92
N ASN A 26 0.82 -5.79 -22.18
CA ASN A 26 1.78 -5.56 -21.10
C ASN A 26 1.33 -4.31 -20.36
N PRO A 27 1.09 -4.38 -19.04
CA PRO A 27 0.72 -3.20 -18.26
C PRO A 27 1.84 -2.16 -18.36
N SER A 28 1.44 -0.89 -18.35
CA SER A 28 2.39 0.22 -18.25
C SER A 28 3.18 0.14 -16.93
N VAL A 29 4.36 0.76 -16.90
CA VAL A 29 5.19 0.85 -15.68
C VAL A 29 4.37 1.46 -14.53
N ASP A 30 3.60 2.51 -14.81
CA ASP A 30 2.72 3.16 -13.83
C ASP A 30 1.68 2.21 -13.23
N GLU A 31 1.07 1.34 -14.04
CA GLU A 31 0.11 0.34 -13.57
C GLU A 31 0.78 -0.72 -12.69
N ILE A 32 1.97 -1.17 -13.07
CA ILE A 32 2.78 -2.11 -12.27
C ILE A 32 3.14 -1.49 -10.93
N LEU A 33 3.59 -0.23 -10.93
CA LEU A 33 3.96 0.50 -9.72
C LEU A 33 2.74 0.74 -8.81
N LYS A 34 1.58 1.14 -9.38
CA LYS A 34 0.33 1.29 -8.63
C LYS A 34 -0.12 -0.03 -8.00
N SER A 35 -0.02 -1.15 -8.72
CA SER A 35 -0.33 -2.48 -8.18
C SER A 35 0.62 -2.87 -7.06
N SER A 36 1.92 -2.63 -7.23
CA SER A 36 2.95 -2.93 -6.24
C SER A 36 2.78 -2.07 -4.98
N SER A 37 2.45 -0.79 -5.15
CA SER A 37 2.14 0.15 -4.08
C SER A 37 0.97 -0.34 -3.23
N LYS A 38 -0.12 -0.83 -3.83
CA LYS A 38 -1.24 -1.45 -3.10
C LYS A 38 -0.81 -2.66 -2.27
N GLY A 39 0.08 -3.50 -2.81
CA GLY A 39 0.66 -4.63 -2.08
C GLY A 39 1.47 -4.17 -0.86
N ALA A 40 2.34 -3.18 -1.05
CA ALA A 40 3.14 -2.60 0.03
C ALA A 40 2.27 -1.95 1.12
N VAL A 41 1.24 -1.21 0.73
CA VAL A 41 0.23 -0.62 1.63
C VAL A 41 -0.39 -1.70 2.52
N ASN A 42 -0.82 -2.81 1.93
CA ASN A 42 -1.43 -3.91 2.70
C ASN A 42 -0.44 -4.57 3.68
N ILE A 43 0.84 -4.72 3.32
CA ILE A 43 1.86 -5.27 4.22
C ILE A 43 2.01 -4.41 5.48
N VAL A 44 1.93 -3.08 5.36
CA VAL A 44 1.99 -2.19 6.52
C VAL A 44 0.71 -2.31 7.34
N LEU A 45 -0.45 -2.37 6.68
CA LEU A 45 -1.76 -2.45 7.36
C LEU A 45 -1.95 -3.74 8.17
N LEU A 46 -1.32 -4.85 7.81
CA LEU A 46 -1.43 -6.13 8.54
C LEU A 46 -1.06 -6.00 10.03
N ASP A 47 -0.15 -5.07 10.35
CA ASP A 47 0.37 -4.87 11.70
C ASP A 47 -0.41 -3.76 12.48
N SER A 48 -1.54 -3.25 11.95
CA SER A 48 -2.27 -2.08 12.51
C SER A 48 -2.59 -2.20 14.01
N ALA A 49 -3.06 -3.36 14.45
CA ALA A 49 -3.35 -3.64 15.86
C ALA A 49 -2.09 -3.64 16.74
N VAL A 50 -0.93 -4.02 16.19
CA VAL A 50 0.36 -4.00 16.89
C VAL A 50 0.78 -2.54 17.09
N TYR A 51 0.71 -1.70 16.06
CA TYR A 51 1.07 -0.28 16.13
C TYR A 51 0.25 0.49 17.17
N ARG A 52 -1.07 0.27 17.18
CA ARG A 52 -1.96 0.87 18.19
C ARG A 52 -1.54 0.51 19.61
N LYS A 53 -1.27 -0.77 19.86
CA LYS A 53 -0.83 -1.24 21.19
C LYS A 53 0.58 -0.77 21.54
N ALA A 54 1.44 -0.58 20.55
CA ALA A 54 2.83 -0.16 20.74
C ALA A 54 2.98 1.35 20.97
N THR A 55 2.09 2.19 20.44
CA THR A 55 2.19 3.67 20.45
C THR A 55 2.41 4.27 21.85
N THR A 56 1.84 3.67 22.90
CA THR A 56 1.95 4.18 24.28
C THR A 56 2.96 3.41 25.13
N ARG A 57 3.62 2.40 24.56
CA ARG A 57 4.58 1.55 25.27
C ARG A 57 5.97 2.15 25.14
N LYS A 58 6.75 2.09 26.22
CA LYS A 58 8.19 2.35 26.13
C LYS A 58 8.84 1.33 25.20
N LEU A 59 9.80 1.77 24.40
CA LEU A 59 10.54 0.86 23.53
C LEU A 59 11.36 -0.18 24.33
N ASP A 60 11.17 -1.42 23.94
CA ASP A 60 12.05 -2.57 24.17
C ASP A 60 12.70 -2.99 22.84
N THR A 61 13.49 -4.06 22.85
CA THR A 61 14.21 -4.52 21.64
C THR A 61 13.26 -4.87 20.48
N VAL A 62 12.07 -5.40 20.78
CA VAL A 62 11.09 -5.80 19.77
C VAL A 62 10.41 -4.58 19.17
N THR A 63 9.94 -3.67 20.02
CA THR A 63 9.27 -2.44 19.58
C THR A 63 10.23 -1.44 18.93
N ALA A 64 11.51 -1.42 19.31
CA ALA A 64 12.54 -0.69 18.57
C ALA A 64 12.77 -1.26 17.16
N SER A 65 12.80 -2.60 17.04
CA SER A 65 12.90 -3.26 15.72
C SER A 65 11.66 -2.99 14.87
N LEU A 66 10.47 -2.98 15.50
CA LEU A 66 9.21 -2.60 14.86
C LEU A 66 9.25 -1.15 14.37
N LEU A 67 9.76 -0.21 15.17
CA LEU A 67 9.92 1.20 14.80
C LEU A 67 10.78 1.34 13.54
N MET A 68 11.98 0.76 13.55
CA MET A 68 12.91 0.83 12.42
C MET A 68 12.31 0.19 11.15
N SER A 69 11.79 -1.04 11.27
CA SER A 69 11.19 -1.73 10.13
C SER A 69 9.99 -0.97 9.56
N THR A 70 9.19 -0.34 10.42
CA THR A 70 8.03 0.44 9.97
C THR A 70 8.45 1.71 9.27
N LEU A 71 9.47 2.40 9.77
CA LEU A 71 10.03 3.57 9.10
C LEU A 71 10.54 3.22 7.68
N ASP A 72 11.21 2.08 7.52
CA ASP A 72 11.66 1.59 6.21
C ASP A 72 10.47 1.30 5.28
N LYS A 73 9.43 0.64 5.78
CA LYS A 73 8.20 0.40 5.02
C LYS A 73 7.56 1.73 4.58
N MET A 74 7.52 2.75 5.46
CA MET A 74 6.99 4.07 5.11
C MET A 74 7.86 4.80 4.08
N ALA A 75 9.18 4.65 4.14
CA ALA A 75 10.08 5.18 3.13
C ALA A 75 9.82 4.55 1.74
N VAL A 76 9.52 3.25 1.69
CA VAL A 76 9.11 2.57 0.46
C VAL A 76 7.78 3.12 -0.07
N LEU A 77 6.77 3.31 0.79
CA LEU A 77 5.49 3.89 0.36
C LEU A 77 5.65 5.32 -0.19
N LYS A 78 6.48 6.14 0.47
CA LYS A 78 6.84 7.47 -0.03
C LYS A 78 7.45 7.41 -1.42
N ARG A 79 8.41 6.49 -1.64
CA ARG A 79 9.06 6.33 -2.95
C ARG A 79 8.07 5.93 -4.03
N TYR A 80 7.12 5.04 -3.75
CA TYR A 80 6.06 4.72 -4.71
C TYR A 80 5.27 5.96 -5.14
N GLU A 81 4.86 6.83 -4.21
CA GLU A 81 4.17 8.08 -4.59
C GLU A 81 5.03 9.00 -5.45
N GLN A 82 6.32 9.11 -5.13
CA GLN A 82 7.26 9.95 -5.87
C GLN A 82 7.53 9.42 -7.29
N GLU A 83 7.72 8.12 -7.43
CA GLU A 83 8.04 7.48 -8.72
C GLU A 83 6.82 7.37 -9.64
N ILE A 84 5.63 7.08 -9.10
CA ILE A 84 4.38 7.05 -9.89
C ILE A 84 4.01 8.46 -10.34
N GLY A 85 4.21 9.47 -9.47
CA GLY A 85 3.94 10.86 -9.79
C GLY A 85 2.47 11.12 -10.16
N ASN A 86 2.23 12.11 -11.03
CA ASN A 86 0.90 12.42 -11.59
C ASN A 86 -0.20 12.64 -10.53
N GLY A 87 0.17 13.11 -9.34
CA GLY A 87 -0.76 13.34 -8.23
C GLY A 87 -1.26 12.07 -7.54
N TYR A 88 -0.70 10.89 -7.85
CA TYR A 88 -1.03 9.65 -7.16
C TYR A 88 -0.74 9.74 -5.66
N THR A 89 -1.68 9.27 -4.86
CA THR A 89 -1.51 9.13 -3.41
C THR A 89 -2.00 7.75 -2.96
N ILE A 90 -1.37 7.17 -1.94
CA ILE A 90 -1.80 5.87 -1.39
C ILE A 90 -3.24 5.94 -0.89
N GLU A 91 -3.69 7.12 -0.44
CA GLU A 91 -5.04 7.45 -0.01
C GLU A 91 -6.11 7.08 -1.03
N ASP A 92 -5.79 7.15 -2.32
CA ASP A 92 -6.72 6.86 -3.43
C ASP A 92 -7.24 5.41 -3.39
N THR A 93 -6.57 4.54 -2.62
CA THR A 93 -6.87 3.11 -2.52
C THR A 93 -7.42 2.69 -1.15
N LEU A 94 -7.55 3.62 -0.20
CA LEU A 94 -7.86 3.30 1.20
C LEU A 94 -9.34 3.42 1.52
N THR A 95 -9.85 2.42 2.25
CA THR A 95 -11.13 2.53 2.96
C THR A 95 -10.99 3.44 4.19
N LEU A 96 -12.10 3.86 4.80
CA LEU A 96 -12.04 4.63 6.05
C LEU A 96 -11.35 3.84 7.19
N GLY A 97 -11.57 2.52 7.27
CA GLY A 97 -10.87 1.66 8.23
C GLY A 97 -9.35 1.67 8.00
N ASN A 98 -8.92 1.52 6.74
CA ASN A 98 -7.49 1.55 6.38
C ASN A 98 -6.87 2.93 6.67
N VAL A 99 -7.62 4.01 6.50
CA VAL A 99 -7.18 5.36 6.89
C VAL A 99 -6.96 5.46 8.40
N ASN A 100 -7.86 4.91 9.22
CA ASN A 100 -7.69 4.86 10.68
C ASN A 100 -6.48 4.01 11.09
N ASP A 101 -6.27 2.89 10.41
CA ASP A 101 -5.13 2.01 10.66
C ASP A 101 -3.79 2.67 10.28
N PHE A 102 -3.70 3.32 9.11
CA PHE A 102 -2.54 4.13 8.73
C PHE A 102 -2.27 5.27 9.71
N CYS A 103 -3.33 5.87 10.23
CA CYS A 103 -3.21 6.91 11.23
C CYS A 103 -2.63 6.38 12.56
N TRP A 104 -2.91 5.13 12.94
CA TRP A 104 -2.23 4.47 14.06
C TRP A 104 -0.76 4.16 13.79
N ILE A 105 -0.44 3.70 12.58
CA ILE A 105 0.95 3.49 12.13
C ILE A 105 1.76 4.78 12.30
N ASN A 106 1.21 5.89 11.80
CA ASN A 106 1.84 7.20 11.92
C ASN A 106 1.95 7.66 13.37
N ASN A 107 0.92 7.48 14.20
CA ASN A 107 0.99 7.81 15.63
C ASN A 107 2.15 7.07 16.32
N PHE A 108 2.32 5.78 16.03
CA PHE A 108 3.42 4.99 16.57
C PHE A 108 4.78 5.59 16.16
N LEU A 109 5.01 5.86 14.87
CA LEU A 109 6.26 6.47 14.40
C LEU A 109 6.51 7.84 15.05
N LEU A 110 5.49 8.70 15.11
CA LEU A 110 5.60 10.05 15.65
C LEU A 110 5.85 10.06 17.16
N ALA A 111 5.21 9.15 17.91
CA ALA A 111 5.43 9.01 19.36
C ALA A 111 6.87 8.62 19.69
N HIS A 112 7.49 7.80 18.83
CA HIS A 112 8.79 7.20 19.07
C HIS A 112 9.96 7.81 18.28
N ARG A 113 9.71 8.89 17.53
CA ARG A 113 10.71 9.53 16.67
C ARG A 113 12.01 9.89 17.41
N LYS A 114 11.89 10.36 18.66
CA LYS A 114 13.05 10.80 19.48
C LYS A 114 13.98 9.65 19.88
N GLU A 115 13.55 8.41 19.72
CA GLU A 115 14.29 7.22 20.12
C GLU A 115 15.08 6.61 18.95
N LEU A 116 14.99 7.20 17.75
CA LEU A 116 15.75 6.80 16.59
C LEU A 116 17.25 7.14 16.74
N PRO A 117 18.14 6.33 16.13
CA PRO A 117 19.56 6.64 16.09
C PRO A 117 19.82 8.02 15.47
N PRO A 118 20.66 8.87 16.07
CA PRO A 118 20.87 10.25 15.61
C PRO A 118 21.57 10.35 14.24
N ASN A 119 22.17 9.25 13.77
CA ASN A 119 22.83 9.16 12.47
C ASN A 119 21.89 8.70 11.33
N LEU A 120 20.64 8.39 11.63
CA LEU A 120 19.64 8.03 10.64
C LEU A 120 19.08 9.30 9.98
N ASP A 121 19.23 9.43 8.66
CA ASP A 121 18.53 10.48 7.92
C ASP A 121 17.09 10.05 7.62
N ASP A 122 16.17 10.49 8.49
CA ASP A 122 14.74 10.20 8.40
C ASP A 122 13.89 11.42 8.01
N THR A 123 14.52 12.58 7.79
CA THR A 123 13.85 13.88 7.80
C THR A 123 12.75 13.98 6.76
N ASP A 124 13.06 13.59 5.51
CA ASP A 124 12.11 13.65 4.42
C ASP A 124 10.99 12.62 4.56
N THR A 125 11.27 11.47 5.18
CA THR A 125 10.26 10.44 5.43
C THR A 125 9.31 10.89 6.53
N TYR A 126 9.80 11.49 7.60
CA TYR A 126 8.95 12.06 8.65
C TYR A 126 8.13 13.25 8.17
N ARG A 127 8.67 14.12 7.31
CA ARG A 127 7.88 15.20 6.70
C ARG A 127 6.68 14.65 5.92
N TRP A 128 6.90 13.56 5.19
CA TRP A 128 5.83 12.85 4.48
C TRP A 128 4.83 12.21 5.46
N ILE A 129 5.30 11.50 6.49
CA ILE A 129 4.46 10.89 7.55
C ILE A 129 3.57 11.95 8.23
N GLU A 130 4.12 13.09 8.63
CA GLU A 130 3.38 14.19 9.27
C GLU A 130 2.29 14.76 8.36
N ALA A 131 2.61 14.95 7.07
CA ALA A 131 1.64 15.40 6.09
C ALA A 131 0.51 14.39 5.88
N LYS A 132 0.83 13.10 5.80
CA LYS A 132 -0.16 12.01 5.72
C LYS A 132 -1.01 11.94 6.98
N GLN A 133 -0.40 12.10 8.16
CA GLN A 133 -1.14 12.06 9.43
C GLN A 133 -2.20 13.16 9.51
N LYS A 134 -1.85 14.37 9.08
CA LYS A 134 -2.83 15.47 9.00
C LYS A 134 -3.98 15.13 8.06
N ARG A 135 -3.69 14.61 6.86
CA ARG A 135 -4.71 14.20 5.88
C ARG A 135 -5.61 13.09 6.41
N PHE A 136 -5.04 12.08 7.06
CA PHE A 136 -5.81 10.97 7.61
C PHE A 136 -6.74 11.42 8.74
N LYS A 137 -6.24 12.19 9.72
CA LYS A 137 -7.10 12.71 10.79
C LYS A 137 -8.26 13.55 10.21
N GLN A 138 -7.97 14.44 9.25
CA GLN A 138 -9.00 15.24 8.57
C GLN A 138 -10.02 14.38 7.81
N ALA A 139 -9.58 13.35 7.08
CA ALA A 139 -10.47 12.46 6.35
C ALA A 139 -11.40 11.68 7.30
N ILE A 140 -10.92 11.29 8.48
CA ILE A 140 -11.74 10.64 9.51
C ILE A 140 -12.72 11.65 10.11
N ASP A 141 -12.28 12.87 10.45
CA ASP A 141 -13.14 13.93 10.98
C ASP A 141 -14.34 14.21 10.06
N ILE A 142 -14.08 14.38 8.77
CA ILE A 142 -15.09 14.64 7.75
C ILE A 142 -16.05 13.46 7.60
N LYS A 143 -15.53 12.23 7.48
CA LYS A 143 -16.36 11.04 7.23
C LYS A 143 -17.16 10.58 8.44
N MET A 144 -16.70 10.89 9.65
CA MET A 144 -17.35 10.50 10.90
C MET A 144 -18.20 11.60 11.53
N ASP A 145 -18.24 12.81 10.93
CA ASP A 145 -18.90 13.98 11.52
C ASP A 145 -18.43 14.21 12.97
N ASN A 146 -17.11 14.19 13.17
CA ASN A 146 -16.45 14.30 14.48
C ASN A 146 -16.80 13.22 15.52
N LYS A 147 -17.60 12.20 15.17
CA LYS A 147 -17.84 11.04 16.05
C LYS A 147 -16.62 10.13 16.08
N LYS A 148 -16.41 9.43 17.20
CA LYS A 148 -15.33 8.45 17.32
C LYS A 148 -15.73 7.10 16.72
N MET A 149 -14.81 6.43 16.06
CA MET A 149 -14.95 5.02 15.70
C MET A 149 -14.29 4.11 16.75
N GLU A 150 -14.54 2.81 16.66
CA GLU A 150 -13.80 1.86 17.48
C GLU A 150 -12.30 1.96 17.16
N ASN A 151 -11.47 1.99 18.22
CA ASN A 151 -10.02 2.14 18.07
C ASN A 151 -9.65 3.39 17.25
N ASP A 152 -10.29 4.52 17.53
CA ASP A 152 -10.03 5.78 16.83
C ASP A 152 -8.58 6.25 17.01
N CYS A 153 -7.89 6.52 15.91
CA CYS A 153 -6.51 6.99 15.92
C CYS A 153 -6.36 8.49 16.26
N ARG A 154 -7.45 9.26 16.32
CA ARG A 154 -7.43 10.70 16.64
C ARG A 154 -7.30 10.89 18.16
N ILE A 155 -6.15 10.47 18.68
CA ILE A 155 -5.65 10.81 20.02
C ILE A 155 -4.95 12.17 20.01
#